data_AF-A0A358JRW7-F1
#
_entry.id   AF-A0A358JRW7-F1
#
_cell.length_a   1.000
_cell.length_b   1.000
_cell.length_c   1.000
_cell.angle_alpha   90.00
_cell.angle_beta   90.00
_cell.angle_gamma   90.00
#
_symmetry.space_group_name_H-M   'P 1'
#
loop_
_entity.id
_entity.type
_entity.pdbx_description
1 polymer ?
#
loop_
_entity_poly.entity_id
_entity_poly.type
_entity_poly.pdbx_seq_one_letter_code
_entity_poly.pdbx_strand_id
1 'polypeptide(L)'
;MRVFITGYRHYELGIFKDSQPEVKVLRDLLRQRIINLIEEGAEWFIIQGYTGIEMYAANEIIDLKEDYDIKLGVLKPFHKFDDRYNESDKINLNNILAHADFHQFIFEREYGDPSMFKAINQFVISHSDYGLLVYDSGTETNLKYIYRVMLELSEESHYNIERIQFDDINDFINDRYDS
;
A
#
# COMPACT_ATOMS: atom_id res chain seq x y z
N MET A 1 15.91 4.93 -1.78
CA MET A 1 14.64 5.36 -2.43
C MET A 1 13.46 5.13 -1.50
N ARG A 2 12.44 6.02 -1.49
CA ARG A 2 11.20 5.88 -0.72
C ARG A 2 10.05 5.43 -1.62
N VAL A 3 9.48 4.27 -1.35
CA VAL A 3 8.40 3.66 -2.12
C VAL A 3 7.08 3.84 -1.37
N PHE A 4 6.11 4.49 -1.97
CA PHE A 4 4.74 4.49 -1.47
C PHE A 4 3.96 3.32 -2.09
N ILE A 5 3.42 2.45 -1.24
CA ILE A 5 2.61 1.31 -1.65
C ILE A 5 1.15 1.60 -1.32
N THR A 6 0.25 1.43 -2.28
CA THR A 6 -1.20 1.48 -2.04
C THR A 6 -1.97 0.61 -3.03
N GLY A 7 -3.26 0.46 -2.80
CA GLY A 7 -4.12 -0.33 -3.67
C GLY A 7 -5.46 -0.66 -3.02
N TYR A 8 -6.11 -1.68 -3.58
CA TYR A 8 -7.45 -2.07 -3.17
C TYR A 8 -7.56 -2.46 -1.69
N ARG A 9 -8.72 -2.16 -1.11
CA ARG A 9 -9.15 -2.73 0.16
C ARG A 9 -9.56 -4.18 -0.04
N HIS A 10 -9.47 -4.98 1.02
CA HIS A 10 -9.89 -6.38 0.94
C HIS A 10 -11.31 -6.53 0.40
N TYR A 11 -12.25 -5.65 0.79
CA TYR A 11 -13.64 -5.70 0.32
C TYR A 11 -13.80 -5.33 -1.17
N GLU A 12 -12.91 -4.49 -1.72
CA GLU A 12 -12.90 -4.15 -3.16
C GLU A 12 -12.40 -5.34 -3.99
N LEU A 13 -11.61 -6.23 -3.38
CA LEU A 13 -11.13 -7.48 -3.96
C LEU A 13 -12.06 -8.68 -3.68
N GLY A 14 -13.18 -8.49 -2.98
CA GLY A 14 -14.04 -9.60 -2.54
C GLY A 14 -13.38 -10.54 -1.51
N ILE A 15 -12.35 -10.05 -0.81
CA ILE A 15 -11.63 -10.76 0.24
C ILE A 15 -12.22 -10.35 1.60
N PHE A 16 -12.67 -11.35 2.36
CA PHE A 16 -13.32 -11.18 3.66
C PHE A 16 -12.69 -12.03 4.77
N LYS A 17 -11.74 -12.90 4.43
CA LYS A 17 -11.01 -13.73 5.39
C LYS A 17 -9.55 -13.87 4.97
N ASP A 18 -8.64 -13.77 5.93
CA ASP A 18 -7.20 -13.94 5.70
C ASP A 18 -6.82 -15.35 5.22
N SER A 19 -7.69 -16.34 5.45
CA SER A 19 -7.50 -17.73 5.01
C SER A 19 -7.81 -17.96 3.52
N GLN A 20 -8.31 -16.94 2.81
CA GLN A 20 -8.61 -17.05 1.39
C GLN A 20 -7.31 -17.21 0.57
N PRO A 21 -7.25 -18.12 -0.41
CA PRO A 21 -6.03 -18.37 -1.19
C PRO A 21 -5.53 -17.13 -1.93
N GLU A 22 -6.44 -16.23 -2.33
CA GLU A 22 -6.15 -14.96 -2.99
C GLU A 22 -5.23 -14.07 -2.12
N VAL A 23 -5.36 -14.13 -0.79
CA VAL A 23 -4.49 -13.38 0.13
C VAL A 23 -3.06 -13.86 0.01
N LYS A 24 -2.84 -15.17 -0.07
CA LYS A 24 -1.51 -15.74 -0.22
C LYS A 24 -0.88 -15.31 -1.55
N VAL A 25 -1.64 -15.38 -2.65
CA VAL A 25 -1.17 -14.95 -3.97
C VAL A 25 -0.75 -13.48 -3.96
N LEU A 26 -1.59 -12.61 -3.42
CA LEU A 26 -1.29 -11.17 -3.34
C LEU A 26 -0.06 -10.89 -2.47
N ARG A 27 0.08 -11.59 -1.34
CA ARG A 27 1.27 -11.48 -0.48
C ARG A 27 2.53 -11.94 -1.19
N ASP A 28 2.51 -13.09 -1.85
CA ASP A 28 3.65 -13.61 -2.59
C ASP A 28 4.06 -12.65 -3.73
N LEU A 29 3.09 -12.09 -4.46
CA LEU A 29 3.33 -11.08 -5.50
C LEU A 29 3.95 -9.80 -4.92
N LEU A 30 3.34 -9.24 -3.87
CA LEU A 30 3.84 -8.04 -3.20
C LEU A 30 5.25 -8.28 -2.66
N ARG A 31 5.52 -9.43 -2.03
CA ARG A 31 6.84 -9.80 -1.54
C ARG A 31 7.88 -9.80 -2.65
N GLN A 32 7.58 -10.41 -3.81
CA GLN A 32 8.47 -10.41 -4.95
C GLN A 32 8.77 -8.98 -5.44
N ARG A 33 7.73 -8.15 -5.57
CA ARG A 33 7.90 -6.76 -6.02
C ARG A 33 8.68 -5.91 -5.02
N ILE A 34 8.43 -6.08 -3.73
CA ILE A 34 9.19 -5.42 -2.66
C ILE A 34 10.66 -5.82 -2.74
N ILE A 35 10.99 -7.11 -2.89
CA ILE A 35 12.38 -7.57 -3.03
C ILE A 35 13.06 -6.93 -4.24
N ASN A 36 12.42 -6.92 -5.41
CA ASN A 36 12.97 -6.27 -6.60
C ASN A 36 13.26 -4.79 -6.35
N LEU A 37 12.34 -4.08 -5.69
CA LEU A 37 12.53 -2.66 -5.35
C LEU A 37 13.68 -2.47 -4.34
N ILE A 38 13.89 -3.39 -3.41
CA ILE A 38 15.06 -3.37 -2.49
C ILE A 38 16.35 -3.50 -3.31
N GLU A 39 16.42 -4.43 -4.26
CA GLU A 39 17.58 -4.61 -5.15
C GLU A 39 17.85 -3.36 -6.01
N GLU A 40 16.79 -2.61 -6.35
CA GLU A 40 16.87 -1.31 -7.03
C GLU A 40 17.20 -0.12 -6.09
N GLY A 41 17.40 -0.37 -4.80
CA GLY A 41 17.83 0.64 -3.81
C GLY A 41 16.69 1.28 -3.01
N ALA A 42 15.54 0.61 -2.88
CA ALA A 42 14.51 0.99 -1.91
C ALA A 42 15.00 0.78 -0.47
N GLU A 43 14.83 1.82 0.36
CA GLU A 43 15.23 1.82 1.76
C GLU A 43 14.04 2.05 2.69
N TRP A 44 13.00 2.72 2.19
CA TRP A 44 11.79 3.04 2.93
C TRP A 44 10.57 2.63 2.14
N PHE A 45 9.67 1.92 2.79
CA PHE A 45 8.34 1.62 2.28
C PHE A 45 7.30 2.36 3.13
N ILE A 46 6.40 3.06 2.44
CA ILE A 46 5.42 3.95 3.05
C ILE A 46 4.02 3.44 2.73
N ILE A 47 3.17 3.36 3.75
CA ILE A 47 1.74 3.07 3.63
C ILE A 47 0.93 4.05 4.48
N GLN A 48 -0.40 4.00 4.39
CA GLN A 48 -1.32 4.80 5.21
C GLN A 48 -2.05 3.99 6.29
N GLY A 49 -1.83 2.68 6.35
CA GLY A 49 -2.44 1.78 7.35
C GLY A 49 -3.81 1.27 6.92
N TYR A 50 -4.06 1.25 5.61
CA TYR A 50 -5.33 0.87 5.05
C TYR A 50 -5.46 -0.65 4.85
N THR A 51 -6.65 -1.21 5.12
CA THR A 51 -6.85 -2.66 4.97
C THR A 51 -6.66 -3.15 3.53
N GLY A 52 -6.38 -4.44 3.33
CA GLY A 52 -6.07 -5.01 2.01
C GLY A 52 -4.61 -4.82 1.62
N ILE A 53 -4.34 -4.34 0.41
CA ILE A 53 -3.00 -4.30 -0.21
C ILE A 53 -1.94 -3.66 0.68
N GLU A 54 -2.24 -2.53 1.32
CA GLU A 54 -1.25 -1.85 2.17
C GLU A 54 -0.86 -2.67 3.40
N MET A 55 -1.83 -3.26 4.11
CA MET A 55 -1.53 -4.13 5.25
C MET A 55 -0.85 -5.43 4.84
N TYR A 56 -1.18 -6.00 3.67
CA TYR A 56 -0.49 -7.17 3.15
C TYR A 56 0.98 -6.85 2.85
N ALA A 57 1.25 -5.74 2.17
CA ALA A 57 2.60 -5.27 1.89
C ALA A 57 3.37 -4.99 3.18
N ALA A 58 2.76 -4.31 4.16
CA ALA A 58 3.41 -4.01 5.43
C ALA A 58 3.84 -5.27 6.20
N ASN A 59 3.00 -6.31 6.22
CA ASN A 59 3.37 -7.57 6.85
C ASN A 59 4.55 -8.24 6.12
N GLU A 60 4.58 -8.24 4.78
CA GLU A 60 5.75 -8.72 4.04
C GLU A 60 7.02 -7.90 4.31
N ILE A 61 6.90 -6.57 4.39
CA ILE A 61 8.02 -5.68 4.72
C ILE A 61 8.55 -5.99 6.12
N ILE A 62 7.68 -6.19 7.11
CA ILE A 62 8.09 -6.54 8.48
C ILE A 62 8.89 -7.83 8.48
N ASP A 63 8.42 -8.86 7.78
CA ASP A 63 9.14 -10.14 7.68
C ASP A 63 10.49 -9.97 6.95
N LEU A 64 10.54 -9.16 5.88
CA LEU A 64 11.76 -8.89 5.11
C LEU A 64 12.81 -8.09 5.89
N LYS A 65 12.44 -7.33 6.93
CA LYS A 65 13.41 -6.60 7.76
C LYS A 65 14.39 -7.52 8.49
N GLU A 66 14.11 -8.82 8.60
CA GLU A 66 15.05 -9.80 9.15
C GLU A 66 16.28 -9.98 8.24
N ASP A 67 16.10 -9.86 6.93
CA ASP A 67 17.12 -10.12 5.91
C ASP A 67 17.66 -8.84 5.24
N TYR A 68 16.90 -7.75 5.27
CA TYR A 68 17.19 -6.51 4.55
C TYR A 68 17.15 -5.27 5.48
N ASP A 69 18.11 -4.34 5.32
CA ASP A 69 18.10 -3.04 6.03
C ASP A 69 17.12 -2.06 5.36
N ILE A 70 15.84 -2.33 5.54
CA ILE A 70 14.73 -1.50 5.06
C ILE A 70 13.87 -1.01 6.22
N LYS A 71 13.08 0.03 5.96
CA LYS A 71 12.27 0.69 6.97
C LYS A 71 10.82 0.81 6.52
N LEU A 72 9.90 0.71 7.47
CA LEU A 72 8.47 0.86 7.28
C LEU A 72 7.97 2.17 7.91
N GLY A 73 7.39 3.03 7.07
CA GLY A 73 6.70 4.25 7.46
C GLY A 73 5.18 4.11 7.33
N VAL A 74 4.43 4.51 8.35
CA VAL A 74 2.96 4.52 8.32
C VAL A 74 2.41 5.94 8.52
N LEU A 75 1.97 6.55 7.43
CA LEU A 75 1.39 7.89 7.38
C LEU A 75 -0.14 7.81 7.48
N LYS A 76 -0.64 7.71 8.71
CA LYS A 76 -2.07 7.61 9.00
C LYS A 76 -2.78 8.87 8.51
N PRO A 77 -3.91 8.77 7.79
CA PRO A 77 -4.51 9.93 7.13
C PRO A 77 -5.03 11.00 8.10
N PHE A 78 -5.72 10.59 9.17
CA PHE A 78 -6.32 11.46 10.19
C PHE A 78 -6.71 10.63 11.44
N HIS A 79 -7.06 11.26 12.55
CA HIS A 79 -7.51 10.54 13.77
C HIS A 79 -8.79 9.74 13.51
N LYS A 80 -8.91 8.54 14.09
CA LYS A 80 -10.10 7.66 13.97
C LYS A 80 -10.41 7.18 12.55
N PHE A 81 -9.43 7.19 11.65
CA PHE A 81 -9.60 6.68 10.28
C PHE A 81 -9.91 5.17 10.23
N ASP A 82 -9.52 4.45 11.27
CA ASP A 82 -9.65 3.01 11.48
C ASP A 82 -10.83 2.64 12.39
N ASP A 83 -11.68 3.58 12.81
CA ASP A 83 -12.84 3.31 13.69
C ASP A 83 -13.80 2.24 13.12
N ARG A 84 -13.86 2.15 11.78
CA ARG A 84 -14.72 1.20 11.06
C ARG A 84 -14.10 -0.19 10.90
N TYR A 85 -12.86 -0.38 11.34
CA TYR A 85 -12.17 -1.66 11.22
C TYR A 85 -12.79 -2.67 12.18
N ASN A 86 -12.88 -3.92 11.73
CA ASN A 86 -13.23 -5.00 12.63
C ASN A 86 -12.07 -5.29 13.59
N GLU A 87 -12.30 -6.12 14.60
CA GLU A 87 -11.28 -6.42 15.62
C GLU A 87 -10.01 -7.06 15.03
N SER A 88 -10.15 -7.91 14.01
CA SER A 88 -9.01 -8.53 13.32
C SER A 88 -8.14 -7.49 12.62
N ASP A 89 -8.77 -6.58 11.87
CA ASP A 89 -8.09 -5.49 11.16
C ASP A 89 -7.40 -4.52 12.14
N LYS A 90 -8.03 -4.22 13.29
CA LYS A 90 -7.41 -3.40 14.35
C LYS A 90 -6.20 -4.07 14.97
N ILE A 91 -6.29 -5.37 15.24
CA ILE A 91 -5.15 -6.15 15.77
C ILE A 91 -4.00 -6.13 14.76
N ASN A 92 -4.29 -6.37 13.47
CA ASN A 92 -3.29 -6.32 12.40
C ASN A 92 -2.65 -4.94 12.28
N LEU A 93 -3.44 -3.86 12.21
CA LEU A 93 -2.92 -2.50 12.16
C LEU A 93 -2.04 -2.17 13.38
N ASN A 94 -2.46 -2.53 14.59
CA ASN A 94 -1.67 -2.30 15.79
C ASN A 94 -0.35 -3.08 15.77
N ASN A 95 -0.36 -4.31 15.27
CA ASN A 95 0.87 -5.08 15.05
C ASN A 95 1.80 -4.38 14.06
N ILE A 96 1.27 -3.91 12.93
CA ILE A 96 2.03 -3.16 11.93
C ILE A 96 2.64 -1.90 12.55
N LEU A 97 1.85 -1.11 13.29
CA LEU A 97 2.33 0.10 13.95
C LEU A 97 3.42 -0.18 14.99
N ALA A 98 3.35 -1.30 15.71
CA ALA A 98 4.37 -1.69 16.69
C ALA A 98 5.72 -2.05 16.04
N HIS A 99 5.72 -2.46 14.77
CA HIS A 99 6.94 -2.83 14.03
C HIS A 99 7.39 -1.76 13.01
N ALA A 100 6.60 -0.70 12.83
CA ALA A 100 6.94 0.42 11.98
C ALA A 100 8.07 1.26 12.58
N ASP A 101 9.04 1.65 11.76
CA ASP A 101 10.15 2.53 12.16
C ASP A 101 9.69 3.97 12.35
N PHE A 102 8.58 4.33 11.69
CA PHE A 102 7.96 5.63 11.82
C PHE A 102 6.45 5.52 11.62
N HIS A 103 5.66 6.15 12.49
CA HIS A 103 4.25 6.37 12.20
C HIS A 103 3.76 7.71 12.75
N GLN A 104 3.01 8.46 11.94
CA GLN A 104 2.39 9.73 12.34
C GLN A 104 1.07 9.92 11.64
N PHE A 105 0.26 10.87 12.13
CA PHE A 105 -0.92 11.34 11.42
C PHE A 105 -0.54 12.46 10.47
N ILE A 106 -1.02 12.42 9.22
CA ILE A 106 -0.90 13.52 8.26
C ILE A 106 -1.71 14.72 8.76
N PHE A 107 -2.92 14.46 9.25
CA PHE A 107 -3.74 15.44 9.95
C PHE A 107 -3.93 15.02 11.41
N GLU A 108 -3.44 15.84 12.35
CA GLU A 108 -3.65 15.67 13.80
C GLU A 108 -5.06 16.07 14.26
N ARG A 109 -6.09 15.64 13.51
CA ARG A 109 -7.51 15.88 13.78
C ARG A 109 -8.35 14.78 13.12
N GLU A 110 -9.62 14.70 13.49
CA GLU A 110 -10.58 13.82 12.83
C GLU A 110 -10.92 14.31 11.41
N TYR A 111 -11.60 13.45 10.63
CA TYR A 111 -12.10 13.82 9.31
C TYR A 111 -13.04 15.04 9.38
N GLY A 112 -12.71 16.08 8.64
CA GLY A 112 -13.51 17.31 8.55
C GLY A 112 -14.28 17.41 7.24
N ASP A 113 -13.59 17.25 6.11
CA ASP A 113 -14.18 17.49 4.79
C ASP A 113 -13.40 16.79 3.66
N PRO A 114 -14.02 16.62 2.46
CA PRO A 114 -13.41 15.89 1.35
C PRO A 114 -12.08 16.46 0.83
N SER A 115 -11.79 17.74 1.04
CA SER A 115 -10.51 18.32 0.58
C SER A 115 -9.30 17.71 1.30
N MET A 116 -9.51 17.15 2.50
CA MET A 116 -8.48 16.42 3.23
C MET A 116 -7.92 15.25 2.42
N PHE A 117 -8.74 14.50 1.68
CA PHE A 117 -8.24 13.37 0.88
C PHE A 117 -7.33 13.82 -0.26
N LYS A 118 -7.64 14.96 -0.90
CA LYS A 118 -6.76 15.54 -1.91
C LYS A 118 -5.41 15.94 -1.30
N ALA A 119 -5.44 16.61 -0.14
CA ALA A 119 -4.23 17.01 0.57
C ALA A 119 -3.41 15.81 1.06
N ILE A 120 -4.07 14.75 1.55
CA ILE A 120 -3.43 13.48 1.94
C ILE A 120 -2.70 12.86 0.75
N ASN A 121 -3.38 12.71 -0.39
CA ASN A 121 -2.77 12.14 -1.59
C ASN A 121 -1.54 12.96 -2.01
N GLN A 122 -1.66 14.28 -2.11
CA GLN A 122 -0.54 15.16 -2.46
C GLN A 122 0.61 15.07 -1.45
N PHE A 123 0.30 15.01 -0.15
CA PHE A 123 1.30 14.90 0.90
C PHE A 123 2.10 13.60 0.76
N VAL A 124 1.43 12.45 0.63
CA VAL A 124 2.13 11.17 0.57
C VAL A 124 2.98 11.07 -0.71
N ILE A 125 2.44 11.44 -1.88
CA ILE A 125 3.21 11.35 -3.13
C ILE A 125 4.40 12.32 -3.15
N SER A 126 4.27 13.53 -2.60
CA SER A 126 5.40 14.47 -2.49
C SER A 126 6.49 14.04 -1.49
N HIS A 127 6.21 13.02 -0.66
CA HIS A 127 7.15 12.46 0.32
C HIS A 127 7.64 11.06 -0.05
N SER A 128 7.31 10.56 -1.24
CA SER A 128 7.88 9.36 -1.84
C SER A 128 8.60 9.70 -3.15
N ASP A 129 9.40 8.75 -3.63
CA ASP A 129 10.15 8.85 -4.88
C ASP A 129 9.57 7.89 -5.95
N TYR A 130 8.82 6.88 -5.50
CA TYR A 130 8.26 5.82 -6.33
C TYR A 130 6.88 5.39 -5.81
N GLY A 131 5.94 5.12 -6.71
CA GLY A 131 4.62 4.59 -6.38
C GLY A 131 4.42 3.16 -6.87
N LEU A 132 4.15 2.23 -5.96
CA LEU A 132 3.67 0.89 -6.29
C LEU A 132 2.16 0.82 -6.01
N LEU A 133 1.37 0.67 -7.08
CA LEU A 133 -0.09 0.77 -7.01
C LEU A 133 -0.75 -0.51 -7.55
N VAL A 134 -1.46 -1.25 -6.69
CA VAL A 134 -2.33 -2.34 -7.14
C VAL A 134 -3.70 -1.77 -7.47
N TYR A 135 -3.94 -1.51 -8.76
CA TYR A 135 -5.15 -0.86 -9.24
C TYR A 135 -5.39 -1.14 -10.72
N ASP A 136 -6.64 -1.49 -11.03
CA ASP A 136 -7.14 -1.67 -12.38
C ASP A 136 -8.11 -0.53 -12.72
N SER A 137 -7.80 0.24 -13.77
CA SER A 137 -8.58 1.41 -14.18
C SER A 137 -10.00 1.08 -14.66
N GLY A 138 -10.30 -0.18 -14.98
CA GLY A 138 -11.65 -0.64 -15.28
C GLY A 138 -12.57 -0.67 -14.05
N THR A 139 -12.01 -0.60 -12.83
CA THR A 139 -12.78 -0.65 -11.59
C THR A 139 -13.03 0.75 -11.03
N GLU A 140 -14.29 1.08 -10.77
CA GLU A 140 -14.66 2.36 -10.18
C GLU A 140 -14.43 2.37 -8.66
N THR A 141 -13.23 2.81 -8.27
CA THR A 141 -12.84 2.97 -6.86
C THR A 141 -12.29 4.37 -6.59
N ASN A 142 -12.07 4.69 -5.31
CA ASN A 142 -11.42 5.94 -4.92
C ASN A 142 -9.92 5.97 -5.26
N LEU A 143 -9.32 4.83 -5.63
CA LEU A 143 -7.92 4.78 -6.07
C LEU A 143 -7.67 5.60 -7.33
N LYS A 144 -8.70 5.83 -8.16
CA LYS A 144 -8.62 6.73 -9.32
C LYS A 144 -8.11 8.13 -8.95
N TYR A 145 -8.42 8.60 -7.74
CA TYR A 145 -7.99 9.93 -7.29
C TYR A 145 -6.50 9.98 -6.95
N ILE A 146 -5.96 8.97 -6.27
CA ILE A 146 -4.52 8.94 -5.94
C ILE A 146 -3.69 8.61 -7.18
N TYR A 147 -4.19 7.72 -8.05
CA TYR A 147 -3.54 7.42 -9.32
C TYR A 147 -3.41 8.66 -10.21
N ARG A 148 -4.45 9.49 -10.29
CA ARG A 148 -4.38 10.76 -11.03
C ARG A 148 -3.32 11.70 -10.46
N VAL A 149 -3.21 11.81 -9.13
CA VAL A 149 -2.18 12.65 -8.49
C VAL A 149 -0.77 12.10 -8.79
N MET A 150 -0.59 10.78 -8.81
CA MET A 150 0.68 10.17 -9.21
C MET A 150 1.03 10.53 -10.67
N LEU A 151 0.08 10.41 -11.61
CA LEU A 151 0.29 10.76 -13.01
C LEU A 151 0.65 12.24 -13.20
N GLU A 152 -0.10 13.14 -12.56
CA GLU A 152 0.19 14.59 -12.59
C GLU A 152 1.63 14.87 -12.12
N LEU A 153 2.08 14.22 -11.04
CA LEU A 153 3.45 14.38 -10.54
C LEU A 153 4.50 13.68 -11.40
N SER A 154 4.18 12.59 -12.08
CA SER A 154 5.10 11.90 -13.01
C SER A 154 5.41 12.73 -14.25
N GLU A 155 4.45 13.57 -14.68
CA GLU A 155 4.65 14.52 -15.79
C GLU A 155 5.54 15.71 -15.36
N GLU A 156 5.43 16.17 -14.11
CA GLU A 156 6.13 17.35 -13.59
C GLU A 156 7.48 17.03 -12.93
N SER A 157 7.63 15.83 -12.40
CA SER A 157 8.79 15.34 -11.65
C SER A 157 9.09 13.90 -12.06
N HIS A 158 10.33 13.42 -11.97
CA HIS A 158 10.70 12.05 -12.34
C HIS A 158 10.17 10.97 -11.37
N TYR A 159 8.90 11.09 -10.95
CA TYR A 159 8.21 10.14 -10.09
C TYR A 159 7.82 8.90 -10.90
N ASN A 160 8.43 7.77 -10.57
CA ASN A 160 8.16 6.50 -11.23
C ASN A 160 6.93 5.83 -10.60
N ILE A 161 6.08 5.27 -11.46
CA ILE A 161 4.86 4.57 -11.04
C ILE A 161 4.90 3.17 -11.63
N GLU A 162 4.87 2.17 -10.76
CA GLU A 162 4.51 0.81 -11.14
C GLU A 162 3.06 0.55 -10.75
N ARG A 163 2.28 0.13 -11.74
CA ARG A 163 0.88 -0.24 -11.55
C ARG A 163 0.73 -1.73 -11.82
N ILE A 164 0.21 -2.46 -10.83
CA ILE A 164 -0.15 -3.87 -10.91
C ILE A 164 -1.66 -3.95 -11.17
N GLN A 165 -2.04 -4.55 -12.28
CA GLN A 165 -3.42 -4.78 -12.72
C GLN A 165 -3.81 -6.25 -12.55
N PHE A 166 -5.06 -6.60 -12.86
CA PHE A 166 -5.52 -7.97 -12.71
C PHE A 166 -4.80 -8.95 -13.65
N ASP A 167 -4.44 -8.51 -14.86
CA ASP A 167 -3.67 -9.33 -15.79
C ASP A 167 -2.28 -9.68 -15.22
N ASP A 168 -1.60 -8.72 -14.58
CA ASP A 168 -0.31 -8.96 -13.93
C ASP A 168 -0.42 -9.99 -12.78
N ILE A 169 -1.53 -9.98 -12.06
CA ILE A 169 -1.82 -10.96 -11.00
C ILE A 169 -2.07 -12.35 -11.61
N ASN A 170 -2.81 -12.43 -12.72
CA ASN A 170 -3.06 -13.70 -13.41
C ASN A 170 -1.79 -14.30 -13.98
N ASP A 171 -0.93 -13.47 -14.59
CA ASP A 171 0.37 -13.91 -15.11
C ASP A 171 1.25 -14.47 -13.98
N PHE A 172 1.29 -13.79 -12.83
CA PHE A 172 1.99 -14.29 -11.64
C PHE A 172 1.45 -15.63 -11.15
N ILE A 173 0.12 -15.83 -11.17
CA ILE A 173 -0.48 -17.12 -10.79
C ILE A 173 -0.01 -18.24 -11.71
N ASN A 174 -0.11 -18.00 -13.03
CA ASN A 174 0.28 -18.99 -14.05
C ASN A 174 1.75 -19.40 -13.90
N ASP A 175 2.64 -18.42 -13.70
CA ASP A 175 4.08 -18.65 -13.60
C ASP A 175 4.50 -19.37 -12.32
N ARG A 176 3.79 -19.13 -11.20
CA ARG A 176 4.25 -19.59 -9.87
C ARG A 176 3.47 -20.77 -9.29
N TYR A 177 2.21 -20.94 -9.67
CA TYR A 177 1.33 -21.94 -9.06
C TYR A 177 0.82 -22.99 -10.04
N ASP A 178 0.79 -22.68 -11.34
CA ASP A 178 0.32 -23.59 -12.38
C ASP A 178 1.46 -24.19 -13.23
N SER A 179 2.72 -23.95 -12.85
CA SER A 179 3.94 -24.47 -13.49
C SER A 179 4.47 -25.77 -12.88
#